data_AF-A0AA88D1I6-F1
#
_entry.id   AF-A0AA88D1I6-F1
#
_cell.length_a   1.000
_cell.length_b   1.000
_cell.length_c   1.000
_cell.angle_alpha   90.00
_cell.angle_beta   90.00
_cell.angle_gamma   90.00
#
_symmetry.space_group_name_H-M   'P 1'
#
loop_
_entity.id
_entity.type
_entity.pdbx_description
1 polymer ?
#
loop_
_entity_poly.entity_id
_entity_poly.type
_entity_poly.pdbx_seq_one_letter_code
_entity_poly.pdbx_strand_id
1 'polypeptide(L)'
;MEEVLAVKDSSLRSGPPSTDADLVFANEMNIAVTTITTISCFLKTGFYDLQAARDEYRFSCGTGGMNRDLMWRFMDVQTRLFTPICPHYAQYVWREILKKEGFVINAGWPVADVSDLSLKKANKYLQDSDSCDEEAAPQANLRFEEW
;
A
#
# COMPACT_ATOMS: atom_id res chain seq x y z
N MET A 1 0.66 -10.74 2.51
CA MET A 1 -0.19 -11.00 1.33
C MET A 1 -1.26 -12.03 1.62
N GLU A 2 -0.93 -13.17 2.24
CA GLU A 2 -1.95 -14.16 2.62
C GLU A 2 -3.02 -13.62 3.56
N GLU A 3 -2.68 -12.69 4.47
CA GLU A 3 -3.66 -12.00 5.32
C GLU A 3 -4.73 -11.25 4.50
N VAL A 4 -4.35 -10.63 3.37
CA VAL A 4 -5.32 -9.92 2.52
C VAL A 4 -6.29 -10.89 1.85
N LEU A 5 -5.88 -12.13 1.61
CA LEU A 5 -6.76 -13.20 1.13
C LEU A 5 -7.61 -13.80 2.27
N ALA A 6 -7.07 -13.82 3.50
CA ALA A 6 -7.74 -14.32 4.69
C ALA A 6 -8.82 -13.36 5.20
N VAL A 7 -8.65 -12.05 4.97
CA VAL A 7 -9.72 -11.05 5.04
C VAL A 7 -10.71 -11.36 3.92
N LYS A 8 -11.61 -12.32 4.18
CA LYS A 8 -12.66 -12.76 3.26
C LYS A 8 -13.34 -11.55 2.61
N ASP A 9 -13.66 -11.68 1.31
CA ASP A 9 -14.34 -10.71 0.44
C ASP A 9 -15.54 -9.95 1.09
N SER A 10 -16.09 -10.45 2.20
CA SER A 10 -17.14 -9.83 3.01
C SER A 10 -16.81 -8.48 3.66
N SER A 11 -15.53 -8.11 3.86
CA SER A 11 -15.16 -6.80 4.45
C SER A 11 -14.46 -5.86 3.47
N LEU A 12 -14.30 -6.26 2.21
CA LEU A 12 -13.68 -5.44 1.17
C LEU A 12 -14.78 -4.82 0.30
N ARG A 13 -14.66 -3.51 0.06
CA ARG A 13 -15.58 -2.83 -0.86
C ARG A 13 -15.34 -3.32 -2.28
N SER A 14 -16.43 -3.62 -2.98
CA SER A 14 -16.43 -3.98 -4.40
C SER A 14 -16.92 -2.80 -5.23
N GLY A 15 -16.25 -2.50 -6.34
CA GLY A 15 -16.57 -1.36 -7.21
C GLY A 15 -15.35 -0.47 -7.47
N PRO A 16 -15.47 0.53 -8.36
CA PRO A 16 -14.36 1.40 -8.71
C PRO A 16 -13.85 2.20 -7.48
N PRO A 17 -12.56 2.55 -7.45
CA PRO A 17 -11.98 3.38 -6.39
C PRO A 17 -12.70 4.73 -6.36
N SER A 18 -13.34 5.07 -5.24
CA SER A 18 -14.21 6.26 -5.14
C SER A 18 -13.90 7.14 -3.94
N THR A 19 -13.15 6.64 -2.96
CA THR A 19 -12.79 7.38 -1.74
C THR A 19 -11.45 8.09 -1.94
N ASP A 20 -11.25 9.24 -1.28
CA ASP A 20 -9.97 9.97 -1.34
C ASP A 20 -8.78 9.10 -0.92
N ALA A 21 -8.95 8.26 0.11
CA ALA A 21 -7.95 7.27 0.51
C ALA A 21 -7.61 6.28 -0.62
N ASP A 22 -8.60 5.86 -1.41
CA ASP A 22 -8.40 4.97 -2.56
C ASP A 22 -7.56 5.68 -3.64
N LEU A 23 -7.85 6.96 -3.90
CA LEU A 23 -7.14 7.77 -4.89
C LEU A 23 -5.69 8.05 -4.46
N VAL A 24 -5.47 8.37 -3.19
CA VAL A 24 -4.12 8.56 -2.63
C VAL A 24 -3.31 7.28 -2.78
N PHE A 25 -3.86 6.14 -2.37
CA PHE A 25 -3.12 4.88 -2.44
C PHE A 25 -2.84 4.45 -3.89
N ALA A 26 -3.80 4.64 -4.80
CA ALA A 26 -3.60 4.43 -6.23
C ALA A 26 -2.46 5.30 -6.80
N ASN A 27 -2.39 6.54 -6.36
CA ASN A 27 -1.37 7.50 -6.77
C ASN A 27 0.01 7.15 -6.21
N GLU A 28 0.12 6.77 -4.94
CA GLU A 28 1.38 6.33 -4.34
C GLU A 28 1.96 5.10 -5.05
N MET A 29 1.12 4.13 -5.46
CA MET A 29 1.56 3.01 -6.30
C MET A 29 2.14 3.48 -7.64
N ASN A 30 1.49 4.43 -8.31
CA ASN A 30 1.97 4.97 -9.59
C ASN A 30 3.32 5.68 -9.42
N ILE A 31 3.49 6.45 -8.34
CA ILE A 31 4.74 7.15 -8.03
C ILE A 31 5.85 6.15 -7.72
N ALA A 32 5.58 5.10 -6.94
CA ALA A 32 6.58 4.08 -6.65
C ALA A 32 7.08 3.40 -7.93
N VAL A 33 6.18 2.97 -8.81
CA VAL A 33 6.53 2.29 -10.07
C VAL A 33 7.37 3.17 -11.01
N THR A 34 7.12 4.48 -11.05
CA THR A 34 7.88 5.42 -11.88
C THR A 34 9.22 5.84 -11.27
N THR A 35 9.31 5.87 -9.94
CA THR A 35 10.53 6.27 -9.23
C THR A 35 11.59 5.17 -9.22
N ILE A 36 11.15 3.91 -9.20
CA ILE A 36 12.07 2.76 -9.13
C ILE A 36 12.80 2.59 -10.46
N THR A 37 14.08 2.96 -10.45
CA THR A 37 15.01 2.79 -11.58
C THR A 37 16.14 1.82 -11.26
N THR A 38 16.37 1.53 -9.98
CA THR A 38 17.46 0.67 -9.50
C THR A 38 16.97 -0.26 -8.38
N ILE A 39 17.71 -1.35 -8.17
CA ILE A 39 17.38 -2.34 -7.11
C ILE A 39 17.45 -1.70 -5.71
N SER A 40 18.39 -0.79 -5.47
CA SER A 40 18.48 -0.08 -4.18
C SER A 40 17.28 0.83 -3.95
N CYS A 41 16.79 1.49 -5.00
CA CYS A 41 15.57 2.27 -4.94
C CYS A 41 14.33 1.40 -4.69
N PHE A 42 14.27 0.19 -5.26
CA PHE A 42 13.18 -0.75 -5.00
C PHE A 42 13.03 -1.05 -3.51
N LEU A 43 14.11 -1.37 -2.78
CA LEU A 43 13.96 -1.77 -1.38
C LEU A 43 13.31 -0.67 -0.54
N LYS A 44 13.74 0.58 -0.73
CA LYS A 44 13.15 1.71 -0.03
C LYS A 44 11.73 2.01 -0.52
N THR A 45 11.60 2.32 -1.81
CA THR A 45 10.36 2.90 -2.35
C THR A 45 9.37 1.86 -2.87
N GLY A 46 9.86 0.79 -3.49
CA GLY A 46 9.02 -0.32 -3.95
C GLY A 46 8.56 -1.24 -2.83
N PHE A 47 9.34 -1.39 -1.76
CA PHE A 47 8.98 -2.28 -0.66
C PHE A 47 8.54 -1.53 0.59
N TYR A 48 9.45 -0.85 1.30
CA TYR A 48 9.12 -0.24 2.60
C TYR A 48 8.07 0.86 2.49
N ASP A 49 8.29 1.86 1.62
CA ASP A 49 7.36 2.98 1.45
C ASP A 49 5.98 2.49 0.97
N LEU A 50 5.95 1.49 0.09
CA LEU A 50 4.69 0.95 -0.44
C LEU A 50 3.93 0.06 0.57
N GLN A 51 4.63 -0.66 1.45
CA GLN A 51 3.97 -1.31 2.59
C GLN A 51 3.38 -0.26 3.55
N ALA A 52 4.15 0.78 3.89
CA ALA A 52 3.69 1.86 4.76
C ALA A 52 2.44 2.56 4.18
N ALA A 53 2.44 2.86 2.88
CA ALA A 53 1.27 3.44 2.20
C ALA A 53 0.03 2.53 2.26
N ARG A 54 0.22 1.21 2.27
CA ARG A 54 -0.89 0.26 2.43
C ARG A 54 -1.42 0.23 3.85
N ASP A 55 -0.54 0.26 4.84
CA ASP A 55 -0.94 0.27 6.25
C ASP A 55 -1.67 1.56 6.60
N GLU A 56 -1.19 2.69 6.08
CA GLU A 56 -1.91 3.97 6.13
C GLU A 56 -3.28 3.85 5.46
N TYR A 57 -3.35 3.34 4.22
CA TYR A 57 -4.62 3.16 3.53
C TYR A 57 -5.62 2.30 4.33
N ARG A 58 -5.13 1.26 5.01
CA ARG A 58 -5.94 0.43 5.92
C ARG A 58 -6.44 1.25 7.11
N PHE A 59 -5.60 2.11 7.69
CA PHE A 59 -5.98 3.00 8.79
C PHE A 59 -7.02 4.03 8.34
N SER A 60 -6.78 4.74 7.24
CA SER A 60 -7.69 5.78 6.73
C SER A 60 -9.04 5.21 6.26
N CYS A 61 -9.09 3.95 5.81
CA CYS A 61 -10.35 3.30 5.44
C CYS A 61 -11.24 2.91 6.65
N GLY A 62 -10.66 2.77 7.84
CA GLY A 62 -11.38 2.44 9.07
C GLY A 62 -12.39 1.29 8.92
N THR A 63 -13.62 1.52 9.35
CA THR A 63 -14.75 0.57 9.24
C THR A 63 -15.31 0.43 7.84
N GLY A 64 -15.01 1.37 6.93
CA GLY A 64 -15.44 1.35 5.54
C GLY A 64 -14.76 0.27 4.70
N GLY A 65 -13.65 -0.29 5.18
CA GLY A 65 -12.93 -1.36 4.52
C GLY A 65 -12.18 -0.93 3.26
N MET A 66 -11.16 -1.71 2.91
CA MET A 66 -10.32 -1.47 1.74
C MET A 66 -11.06 -1.86 0.45
N ASN A 67 -10.71 -1.21 -0.65
CA ASN A 67 -11.21 -1.58 -1.98
C ASN A 67 -10.50 -2.85 -2.47
N ARG A 68 -11.30 -3.84 -2.89
CA ARG A 68 -10.80 -5.13 -3.37
C ARG A 68 -9.92 -4.98 -4.60
N ASP A 69 -10.41 -4.31 -5.63
CA ASP A 69 -9.72 -4.19 -6.92
C ASP A 69 -8.38 -3.45 -6.78
N LEU A 70 -8.34 -2.46 -5.89
CA LEU A 70 -7.12 -1.73 -5.57
C LEU A 70 -6.08 -2.59 -4.83
N MET A 71 -6.52 -3.46 -3.91
CA MET A 71 -5.64 -4.44 -3.26
C MET A 71 -5.11 -5.49 -4.25
N TRP A 72 -5.94 -5.95 -5.18
CA TRP A 72 -5.49 -6.85 -6.26
C TRP A 72 -4.45 -6.18 -7.16
N ARG A 73 -4.65 -4.90 -7.52
CA ARG A 73 -3.65 -4.10 -8.26
C ARG A 73 -2.34 -3.99 -7.48
N PHE A 74 -2.41 -3.69 -6.18
CA PHE A 74 -1.23 -3.64 -5.31
C PHE A 74 -0.46 -4.96 -5.28
N MET A 75 -1.15 -6.09 -5.13
CA MET A 75 -0.50 -7.40 -5.15
C MET A 75 0.19 -7.69 -6.49
N ASP A 76 -0.45 -7.34 -7.61
CA ASP A 76 0.13 -7.51 -8.93
C ASP A 76 1.39 -6.66 -9.11
N VAL A 77 1.31 -5.38 -8.77
CA VAL A 77 2.44 -4.44 -8.83
C VAL A 77 3.59 -4.95 -7.95
N GLN A 78 3.32 -5.28 -6.68
CA GLN A 78 4.35 -5.78 -5.77
C GLN A 78 5.00 -7.07 -6.28
N THR A 79 4.21 -8.02 -6.77
CA THR A 79 4.74 -9.28 -7.29
C THR A 79 5.67 -9.05 -8.47
N ARG A 80 5.31 -8.15 -9.39
CA ARG A 80 6.16 -7.81 -10.53
C ARG A 80 7.43 -7.05 -10.11
N LEU A 81 7.32 -6.09 -9.20
CA LEU A 81 8.48 -5.37 -8.67
C LEU A 81 9.46 -6.29 -7.92
N PHE A 82 8.97 -7.36 -7.27
CA PHE A 82 9.80 -8.37 -6.61
C PHE A 82 10.52 -9.34 -7.56
N THR A 83 10.07 -9.44 -8.81
CA THR A 83 10.58 -10.41 -9.78
C THR A 83 12.12 -10.38 -9.93
N PRO A 84 12.80 -9.22 -10.08
CA PRO A 84 14.25 -9.18 -10.20
C PRO A 84 15.03 -9.54 -8.93
N ILE A 85 14.40 -9.57 -7.75
CA ILE A 85 15.08 -9.77 -6.46
C ILE A 85 14.86 -11.18 -5.94
N CYS A 86 13.60 -11.61 -5.90
CA CYS A 86 13.19 -12.92 -5.41
C CYS A 86 12.26 -13.59 -6.43
N PRO A 87 12.78 -14.08 -7.58
CA PRO A 87 11.95 -14.63 -8.65
C PRO A 87 11.14 -15.85 -8.22
N HIS A 88 11.69 -16.70 -7.34
CA HIS A 88 10.96 -17.87 -6.83
C HIS A 88 9.76 -17.47 -5.96
N TYR A 89 9.93 -16.45 -5.12
CA TYR A 89 8.85 -15.93 -4.29
C TYR A 89 7.80 -15.23 -5.15
N ALA A 90 8.22 -14.35 -6.07
CA ALA A 90 7.31 -13.69 -6.99
C ALA A 90 6.52 -14.71 -7.83
N GLN A 91 7.16 -15.80 -8.27
CA GLN A 91 6.51 -16.86 -9.02
C GLN A 91 5.49 -17.66 -8.18
N TYR A 92 5.79 -17.93 -6.90
CA TYR A 92 4.85 -18.54 -5.97
C TYR A 92 3.63 -17.64 -5.78
N VAL A 93 3.83 -16.35 -5.51
CA VAL A 93 2.72 -15.40 -5.35
C VAL A 93 1.89 -15.29 -6.64
N TRP A 94 2.54 -15.23 -7.80
CA TRP A 94 1.86 -15.14 -9.10
C TRP A 94 0.93 -16.33 -9.38
N ARG A 95 1.41 -17.56 -9.14
CA ARG A 95 0.65 -18.78 -9.42
C ARG A 95 -0.28 -19.18 -8.30
N GLU A 96 0.19 -19.17 -7.05
CA GLU A 96 -0.55 -19.73 -5.93
C GLU A 96 -1.52 -18.74 -5.31
N ILE A 97 -1.15 -17.47 -5.25
CA ILE A 97 -1.98 -16.43 -4.64
C ILE A 97 -2.83 -15.73 -5.69
N LEU A 98 -2.20 -15.19 -6.73
CA LEU A 98 -2.89 -14.43 -7.77
C LEU A 98 -3.62 -15.32 -8.79
N LYS A 99 -3.37 -16.64 -8.77
CA LYS A 99 -3.93 -17.63 -9.70
C LYS A 99 -3.77 -17.23 -11.17
N LYS A 100 -2.66 -16.56 -11.50
CA LYS A 100 -2.34 -16.17 -12.87
C LYS A 100 -1.57 -17.27 -13.58
N GLU A 101 -1.88 -17.45 -14.86
CA GLU A 101 -1.17 -18.38 -15.71
C GLU A 101 0.19 -17.84 -16.16
N GLY A 102 1.09 -18.73 -16.58
CA GLY A 102 2.41 -18.38 -17.08
C GLY A 102 3.47 -18.08 -16.02
N PHE A 103 4.50 -17.35 -16.42
CA PHE A 103 5.63 -16.97 -15.56
C PHE A 103 5.58 -15.47 -15.30
N VAL A 104 5.87 -15.07 -14.05
CA VAL A 104 5.88 -13.66 -13.65
C VAL A 104 6.89 -12.84 -14.47
N ILE A 105 7.98 -13.48 -14.89
CA ILE A 105 9.04 -12.88 -15.72
C ILE A 105 8.47 -12.41 -17.07
N ASN A 106 7.48 -13.12 -17.63
CA ASN A 106 6.84 -12.75 -18.89
C ASN A 106 5.84 -11.60 -18.74
N ALA A 107 5.43 -11.26 -17.52
CA ALA A 107 4.46 -10.18 -17.27
C ALA A 107 5.09 -8.78 -17.38
N GLY A 108 6.43 -8.68 -17.36
CA GLY A 108 7.16 -7.43 -17.49
C GLY A 108 7.01 -6.48 -16.30
N TRP A 109 7.59 -5.29 -16.44
CA TRP A 109 7.49 -4.22 -15.45
C TRP A 109 6.03 -3.72 -15.33
N PRO A 110 5.53 -3.40 -14.12
CA PRO A 110 4.18 -2.87 -13.96
C PRO A 110 4.01 -1.53 -14.67
N VAL A 111 2.82 -1.29 -15.21
CA VAL A 111 2.46 -0.01 -15.85
C VAL A 111 1.89 0.92 -14.79
N ALA A 112 2.40 2.15 -14.73
CA ALA A 112 1.87 3.21 -13.88
C ALA A 112 1.03 4.18 -14.70
N ASP A 113 -0.08 4.63 -14.12
CA ASP A 113 -0.87 5.73 -14.65
C ASP A 113 -0.27 7.09 -14.25
N VAL A 114 -0.80 8.18 -14.80
CA VAL A 114 -0.34 9.54 -14.47
C VAL A 114 -0.53 9.80 -12.96
N SER A 115 0.56 10.15 -12.29
CA SER A 115 0.56 10.48 -10.87
C SER A 115 0.28 11.96 -10.62
N ASP A 116 -0.54 12.28 -9.62
CA ASP A 116 -0.81 13.63 -9.14
C ASP A 116 0.04 13.96 -7.90
N LEU A 117 1.01 14.85 -8.07
CA LEU A 117 1.87 15.30 -6.98
C LEU A 117 1.13 16.22 -5.98
N SER A 118 0.03 16.84 -6.40
CA SER A 118 -0.79 17.70 -5.53
C SER A 118 -1.50 16.86 -4.48
N LEU A 119 -2.06 15.73 -4.89
CA LEU A 119 -2.71 14.77 -4.00
C LEU A 119 -1.74 14.18 -2.97
N LYS A 120 -0.51 13.85 -3.40
CA LYS A 120 0.56 13.40 -2.49
C LYS A 120 0.92 14.45 -1.44
N LYS A 121 1.08 15.71 -1.85
CA LYS A 121 1.38 16.81 -0.93
C LYS A 121 0.23 17.05 0.05
N ALA A 122 -1.01 16.98 -0.43
CA ALA A 122 -2.20 17.14 0.41
C ALA A 122 -2.28 16.02 1.46
N ASN A 123 -2.07 14.76 1.09
CA ASN A 123 -2.07 13.66 2.05
C ASN A 123 -0.95 13.80 3.07
N LYS A 124 0.27 14.15 2.63
CA LYS A 124 1.38 14.40 3.54
C LYS A 124 1.06 15.50 4.57
N TYR A 125 0.40 16.57 4.15
CA TYR A 125 -0.01 17.63 5.07
C TYR A 125 -0.96 17.12 6.16
N LEU A 126 -1.91 16.25 5.81
CA LEU A 126 -2.83 15.63 6.77
C LEU A 126 -2.09 14.74 7.78
N GLN A 127 -1.15 13.91 7.30
CA GLN A 127 -0.33 13.06 8.16
C GLN A 127 0.54 13.88 9.12
N ASP A 128 1.16 14.95 8.61
CA ASP A 128 1.98 15.84 9.43
C ASP A 128 1.12 16.53 10.51
N SER A 129 -0.13 16.90 10.20
CA SER A 129 -1.04 17.47 11.21
C SER A 129 -1.45 16.46 12.28
N ASP A 130 -1.78 15.22 11.90
CA ASP A 130 -2.18 14.18 12.86
C ASP A 130 -1.05 13.84 13.85
N SER A 131 0.21 13.91 13.37
CA SER A 131 1.39 13.66 14.21
C SER A 131 1.61 14.70 15.33
N CYS A 132 1.17 15.95 15.13
CA CYS A 132 1.27 17.01 16.14
C CYS A 132 0.31 16.81 17.32
N ASP A 133 -0.85 16.19 17.08
CA ASP A 133 -1.83 15.91 18.14
C ASP A 133 -1.38 14.73 19.02
N GLU A 134 -0.69 13.74 18.46
CA GLU A 134 -0.21 12.56 19.18
C GLU A 134 0.99 12.89 20.10
N GLU A 135 1.87 13.82 19.69
CA GLU A 135 2.99 14.28 20.51
C GLU A 135 2.54 15.10 21.75
N ALA A 136 1.32 15.65 21.73
CA ALA A 136 0.74 16.41 22.85
C ALA A 136 0.04 15.53 23.92
N ALA A 137 -0.29 14.28 23.61
CA ALA A 137 -1.03 13.37 24.50
C ALA A 137 -0.24 12.66 25.64
N PRO A 138 1.09 12.41 25.58
CA PRO A 138 1.74 11.48 26.52
C PRO A 138 2.04 12.06 27.92
N GLN A 139 1.73 13.33 28.22
CA GLN A 139 2.05 13.94 29.53
C GLN A 139 0.88 14.03 30.52
N ALA A 140 -0.36 13.67 30.13
CA ALA A 140 -1.52 13.88 31.00
C ALA A 140 -1.80 12.74 32.01
N ASN A 141 -1.12 11.58 31.92
CA ASN A 141 -1.53 10.38 32.68
C ASN A 141 -0.53 9.88 33.75
N LEU A 142 0.30 10.76 34.35
CA LEU A 142 1.24 10.37 35.43
C LEU A 142 1.05 11.14 36.75
N ARG A 143 -0.17 11.59 37.10
CA ARG A 143 -0.39 12.37 38.34
C ARG A 143 -1.53 11.92 39.25
N PHE A 144 -1.94 10.65 39.21
CA PHE A 144 -3.02 10.15 40.08
C PHE A 144 -2.78 8.75 40.69
N GLU A 145 -1.55 8.44 41.10
CA GLU A 145 -1.30 7.34 42.05
C GLU A 145 -0.29 7.75 43.14
N GLU A 146 -0.70 8.71 43.97
CA GLU A 146 -0.16 8.87 45.33
C GLU A 146 -1.31 9.34 46.23
N TRP A 147 -2.18 8.42 46.67
CA TRP A 147 -2.92 8.40 47.94
C TRP A 147 -3.51 7.01 48.17
#